data_AF-A0A9P2WRU6-F1
#
_entry.id   AF-A0A9P2WRU6-F1
#
_cell.length_a   1.000
_cell.length_b   1.000
_cell.length_c   1.000
_cell.angle_alpha   90.00
_cell.angle_beta   90.00
_cell.angle_gamma   90.00
#
_symmetry.space_group_name_H-M   'P 1'
#
loop_
_entity.id
_entity.type
_entity.pdbx_description
1 polymer ?
#
loop_
_entity_poly.entity_id
_entity_poly.type
_entity_poly.pdbx_seq_one_letter_code
_entity_poly.pdbx_strand_id
1 'polypeptide(L)'
;MIAHLVGIVFACVGWLPALLVYLAVKNRSPWTRHHAAEALNFQLTLFIPYVVGAGLFVGFGFFTPDLAWIGAVVIVVVWLDCLVFGTMAAMAAARDAWYRYPIAIHLVK
;
A
#
# COMPACT_ATOMS: atom_id res chain seq x y z
N MET A 1 2.37 13.81 -19.53
CA MET A 1 0.98 13.41 -19.19
C MET A 1 0.84 11.92 -18.92
N ILE A 2 1.16 11.01 -19.86
CA ILE A 2 1.03 9.54 -19.65
C ILE A 2 1.91 9.04 -18.49
N ALA A 3 3.16 9.52 -18.35
CA ALA A 3 4.04 9.17 -17.24
C ALA A 3 3.50 9.58 -15.85
N HIS A 4 2.76 10.69 -15.75
CA HIS A 4 2.13 11.12 -14.48
C HIS A 4 0.91 10.26 -14.13
N LEU A 5 0.14 9.83 -15.14
CA LEU A 5 -0.96 8.88 -14.97
C LEU A 5 -0.46 7.49 -14.57
N VAL A 6 0.66 7.05 -15.14
CA VAL A 6 1.31 5.78 -14.79
C VAL A 6 1.77 5.80 -13.33
N GLY A 7 2.39 6.88 -12.85
CA GLY A 7 2.78 7.01 -11.43
C GLY A 7 1.60 6.90 -10.46
N ILE A 8 0.47 7.55 -10.78
CA ILE A 8 -0.76 7.50 -9.97
C ILE A 8 -1.43 6.13 -10.05
N VAL A 9 -1.51 5.53 -11.24
CA VAL A 9 -2.11 4.20 -11.42
C VAL A 9 -1.26 3.13 -10.72
N PHE A 10 0.06 3.16 -10.83
CA PHE A 10 0.91 2.19 -10.12
C PHE A 10 0.94 2.41 -8.60
N ALA A 11 0.81 3.64 -8.11
CA ALA A 11 0.62 3.91 -6.68
C ALA A 11 -0.74 3.41 -6.17
N CYS A 12 -1.82 3.63 -6.93
CA CYS A 12 -3.17 3.19 -6.58
C CYS A 12 -3.37 1.67 -6.73
N VAL A 13 -2.60 1.02 -7.61
CA VAL A 13 -2.75 -0.41 -7.94
C VAL A 13 -1.75 -1.27 -7.16
N GLY A 14 -0.98 -0.74 -6.21
CA GLY A 14 0.03 -1.54 -5.49
C GLY A 14 -0.54 -2.79 -4.76
N TRP A 15 -1.85 -2.82 -4.47
CA TRP A 15 -2.55 -4.01 -3.93
C TRP A 15 -2.71 -5.15 -4.94
N LEU A 16 -2.73 -4.86 -6.24
CA LEU A 16 -2.87 -5.87 -7.29
C LEU A 16 -1.61 -6.74 -7.41
N PRO A 17 -0.38 -6.19 -7.49
CA PRO A 17 0.84 -6.97 -7.40
C PRO A 17 0.91 -7.82 -6.12
N ALA A 18 0.53 -7.27 -4.97
CA ALA A 18 0.49 -8.01 -3.71
C ALA A 18 -0.50 -9.19 -3.76
N LEU A 19 -1.68 -8.97 -4.36
CA LEU A 19 -2.70 -10.00 -4.56
C LEU A 19 -2.22 -11.10 -5.51
N LEU A 20 -1.59 -10.72 -6.63
CA LEU A 20 -1.03 -11.66 -7.61
C LEU A 20 0.08 -12.50 -6.99
N VAL A 21 0.97 -11.88 -6.20
CA VAL A 21 2.00 -12.59 -5.43
C VAL A 21 1.33 -13.55 -4.46
N TYR A 22 0.38 -13.10 -3.64
CA TYR A 22 -0.34 -13.96 -2.71
C TYR A 22 -0.96 -15.18 -3.40
N LEU A 23 -1.65 -15.01 -4.53
CA LEU A 23 -2.23 -16.10 -5.30
C LEU A 23 -1.16 -17.05 -5.86
N ALA A 24 -0.01 -16.54 -6.31
CA ALA A 24 1.09 -17.33 -6.85
C ALA A 24 1.80 -18.19 -5.78
N VAL A 25 1.97 -17.67 -4.56
CA VAL A 25 2.61 -18.41 -3.44
C VAL A 25 1.64 -19.12 -2.51
N LYS A 26 0.31 -18.95 -2.67
CA LYS A 26 -0.72 -19.57 -1.81
C LYS A 26 -0.54 -21.07 -1.59
N ASN A 27 -0.11 -21.79 -2.62
CA ASN A 27 0.01 -23.26 -2.61
C ASN A 27 1.46 -23.76 -2.39
N ARG A 28 2.45 -22.87 -2.18
CA ARG A 28 3.86 -23.28 -2.09
C ARG A 28 4.28 -23.70 -0.68
N SER A 29 4.13 -22.81 0.31
CA SER A 29 4.56 -23.09 1.69
C SER A 29 3.77 -22.22 2.68
N PRO A 30 3.45 -22.72 3.89
CA PRO A 30 2.79 -21.95 4.94
C PRO A 30 3.52 -20.65 5.29
N TRP A 31 4.86 -20.65 5.24
CA TRP A 31 5.69 -19.49 5.56
C TRP A 31 5.54 -18.38 4.52
N THR A 32 5.67 -18.73 3.24
CA THR A 32 5.56 -17.78 2.13
C THR A 32 4.13 -17.27 1.97
N ARG A 33 3.13 -18.14 2.23
CA ARG A 33 1.72 -17.76 2.24
C ARG A 33 1.43 -16.72 3.32
N HIS A 34 1.98 -16.89 4.52
CA HIS A 34 1.78 -15.95 5.61
C HIS A 34 2.34 -14.57 5.28
N HIS A 35 3.59 -14.49 4.81
CA HIS A 35 4.20 -13.20 4.47
C HIS A 35 3.51 -12.52 3.29
N ALA A 36 3.03 -13.30 2.31
CA ALA A 36 2.27 -12.75 1.20
C ALA A 36 0.86 -12.29 1.59
N ALA A 37 0.17 -13.00 2.49
CA ALA A 37 -1.13 -12.56 3.04
C ALA A 37 -0.97 -11.27 3.84
N GLU A 38 0.11 -11.18 4.62
CA GLU A 38 0.39 -10.04 5.47
C GLU A 38 0.78 -8.79 4.66
N ALA A 39 1.59 -8.97 3.60
CA ALA A 39 1.85 -7.91 2.62
C ALA A 39 0.58 -7.45 1.90
N LEU A 40 -0.32 -8.37 1.53
CA LEU A 40 -1.60 -8.03 0.90
C LEU A 40 -2.50 -7.23 1.84
N ASN A 41 -2.62 -7.64 3.10
CA ASN A 41 -3.39 -6.94 4.13
C ASN A 41 -2.86 -5.51 4.35
N PHE A 42 -1.53 -5.35 4.42
CA PHE A 42 -0.89 -4.05 4.56
C PHE A 42 -1.18 -3.14 3.36
N GLN A 43 -1.06 -3.68 2.15
CA GLN A 43 -1.31 -2.92 0.94
C GLN A 43 -2.79 -2.52 0.77
N LEU A 44 -3.73 -3.38 1.19
CA LEU A 44 -5.15 -3.03 1.25
C LEU A 44 -5.41 -1.95 2.31
N THR A 45 -4.69 -1.98 3.43
CA THR A 45 -4.80 -0.97 4.48
C THR A 45 -4.34 0.39 3.96
N LEU A 46 -3.20 0.44 3.24
CA LEU A 46 -2.70 1.66 2.62
C LEU A 46 -3.57 2.16 1.47
N PHE A 47 -4.34 1.29 0.82
CA PHE A 47 -5.25 1.70 -0.24
C PHE A 47 -6.32 2.69 0.26
N ILE A 48 -6.81 2.53 1.50
CA ILE A 48 -7.81 3.42 2.10
C ILE A 48 -7.31 4.88 2.15
N PRO A 49 -6.18 5.22 2.79
CA PRO A 49 -5.69 6.59 2.85
C PRO A 49 -5.23 7.11 1.48
N TYR A 50 -4.81 6.26 0.53
CA TYR A 50 -4.59 6.70 -0.86
C TYR A 50 -5.88 7.18 -1.53
N VAL A 51 -6.99 6.44 -1.39
CA VAL A 51 -8.29 6.85 -1.94
C VAL A 51 -8.78 8.13 -1.29
N VAL A 52 -8.61 8.26 0.04
CA VAL A 52 -8.95 9.49 0.77
C VAL A 52 -8.11 10.67 0.29
N GLY A 53 -6.78 10.51 0.19
CA GLY A 53 -5.86 11.54 -0.28
C GLY A 53 -6.16 11.99 -1.72
N ALA A 54 -6.48 11.04 -2.61
CA ALA A 54 -6.90 11.34 -3.98
C ALA A 54 -8.25 12.10 -4.02
N GLY A 55 -9.22 11.68 -3.19
CA GLY A 55 -10.49 12.37 -3.05
C GLY A 55 -10.34 13.81 -2.54
N LEU A 56 -9.46 14.04 -1.57
CA LEU A 56 -9.13 15.38 -1.07
C LEU A 56 -8.44 16.22 -2.15
N PHE A 57 -7.50 15.64 -2.90
CA PHE A 57 -6.81 16.35 -3.98
C PHE A 57 -7.77 16.78 -5.09
N VAL A 58 -8.65 15.89 -5.55
CA VAL A 58 -9.62 16.19 -6.61
C VAL A 58 -10.73 17.12 -6.10
N GLY A 59 -11.25 16.86 -4.90
CA GLY A 59 -12.31 17.65 -4.29
C GLY A 59 -11.86 19.09 -4.01
N PHE A 60 -10.74 19.27 -3.31
CA PHE A 60 -10.20 20.60 -3.08
C PHE A 60 -9.70 21.25 -4.38
N GLY A 61 -9.11 20.49 -5.31
CA GLY A 61 -8.73 21.01 -6.62
C GLY A 61 -9.89 21.61 -7.41
N PHE A 62 -11.12 21.09 -7.23
CA PHE A 62 -12.31 21.59 -7.91
C PHE A 62 -13.02 22.74 -7.16
N PHE A 63 -13.16 22.64 -5.84
CA PHE A 63 -13.93 23.61 -5.03
C PHE A 63 -13.08 24.71 -4.40
N THR A 64 -11.82 24.44 -4.05
CA THR A 64 -10.91 25.35 -3.33
C THR A 64 -9.43 25.06 -3.69
N PRO A 65 -8.96 25.55 -4.86
CA PRO A 65 -7.66 25.15 -5.43
C PRO A 65 -6.47 25.42 -4.50
N ASP A 66 -6.53 26.46 -3.68
CA ASP A 66 -5.49 26.85 -2.72
C ASP A 66 -5.23 25.79 -1.63
N LEU A 67 -6.17 24.86 -1.40
CA LEU A 67 -6.05 23.78 -0.43
C LEU A 67 -5.73 22.41 -1.07
N ALA A 68 -5.64 22.32 -2.41
CA ALA A 68 -5.42 21.05 -3.10
C ALA A 68 -4.10 20.36 -2.69
N TRP A 69 -3.10 21.13 -2.27
CA TRP A 69 -1.81 20.61 -1.81
C TRP A 69 -1.93 19.67 -0.59
N ILE A 70 -2.98 19.81 0.23
CA ILE A 70 -3.22 18.95 1.39
C ILE A 70 -3.38 17.49 0.96
N GLY A 71 -4.12 17.24 -0.13
CA GLY A 71 -4.27 15.89 -0.68
C GLY A 71 -2.94 15.30 -1.15
N ALA A 72 -2.08 16.13 -1.75
CA ALA A 72 -0.74 15.70 -2.17
C ALA A 72 0.16 15.34 -0.98
N VAL A 73 0.10 16.12 0.12
CA VAL A 73 0.85 15.82 1.35
C VAL A 73 0.41 14.50 1.96
N VAL A 74 -0.89 14.22 2.01
CA VAL A 74 -1.41 12.93 2.52
C VAL A 74 -0.86 11.76 1.70
N ILE A 75 -0.86 11.87 0.37
CA ILE A 75 -0.32 10.83 -0.53
C ILE A 75 1.17 10.58 -0.25
N VAL A 76 1.96 11.64 -0.05
CA VAL A 76 3.40 11.52 0.24
C VAL A 76 3.65 10.84 1.59
N VAL A 77 2.89 11.18 2.63
CA VAL A 77 3.01 10.56 3.96
C VAL A 77 2.71 9.06 3.88
N VAL A 78 1.62 8.68 3.21
CA VAL A 78 1.24 7.26 3.03
C VAL A 78 2.33 6.50 2.25
N TRP A 79 2.96 7.15 1.27
CA TRP A 79 4.07 6.55 0.52
C TRP A 79 5.30 6.30 1.39
N LEU A 80 5.64 7.25 2.28
CA LEU A 80 6.73 7.08 3.24
C LEU A 80 6.44 5.95 4.23
N ASP A 81 5.22 5.88 4.76
CA ASP A 81 4.80 4.77 5.63
C ASP A 81 4.95 3.43 4.92
N CYS A 82 4.53 3.34 3.65
CA CYS A 82 4.71 2.14 2.84
C CYS A 82 6.19 1.71 2.75
N LEU A 83 7.10 2.66 2.59
CA LEU A 83 8.54 2.39 2.51
C LEU A 83 9.10 1.90 3.86
N VAL A 84 8.73 2.55 4.96
CA VAL A 84 9.19 2.21 6.31
C VAL A 84 8.68 0.83 6.72
N PHE A 85 7.38 0.59 6.60
CA PHE A 85 6.80 -0.70 6.94
C PHE A 85 7.29 -1.80 5.98
N GLY A 86 7.39 -1.53 4.67
CA GLY A 86 7.92 -2.49 3.70
C GLY A 86 9.36 -2.92 3.99
N THR A 87 10.22 -1.98 4.39
CA THR A 87 11.61 -2.30 4.78
C THR A 87 11.67 -3.12 6.08
N MET A 88 10.85 -2.81 7.09
CA MET A 88 10.77 -3.62 8.31
C MET A 88 10.34 -5.06 8.04
N ALA A 89 9.34 -5.27 7.18
CA ALA A 89 8.91 -6.61 6.82
C ALA A 89 9.96 -7.38 6.02
N ALA A 90 10.65 -6.71 5.08
CA ALA A 90 11.76 -7.32 4.35
C ALA A 90 12.91 -7.73 5.29
N MET A 91 13.26 -6.88 6.27
CA MET A 91 14.28 -7.19 7.27
C MET A 91 13.88 -8.36 8.17
N ALA A 92 12.60 -8.47 8.54
CA ALA A 92 12.11 -9.57 9.35
C ALA A 92 12.06 -10.89 8.58
N ALA A 93 11.63 -10.86 7.31
CA ALA A 93 11.69 -12.01 6.41
C ALA A 93 13.13 -12.49 6.19
N ALA A 94 14.11 -11.57 6.10
CA ALA A 94 15.53 -11.91 5.98
C ALA A 94 16.12 -12.56 7.26
N ARG A 95 15.42 -12.47 8.40
CA ARG A 95 15.81 -13.09 9.67
C ARG A 95 15.02 -14.38 9.96
N ASP A 96 14.31 -14.93 8.97
CA ASP A 96 13.36 -16.05 9.11
C ASP A 96 12.32 -15.84 10.23
N ALA A 97 12.04 -14.58 10.56
CA ALA A 97 11.12 -14.21 11.63
C ALA A 97 9.70 -14.00 11.07
N TRP A 98 8.70 -14.49 11.81
CA TRP A 98 7.31 -14.24 11.49
C TRP A 98 6.95 -12.78 11.79
N TYR A 99 6.82 -11.96 10.76
CA TYR A 99 6.46 -10.56 10.89
C TYR A 99 4.96 -10.35 10.70
N ARG A 100 4.37 -9.55 11.58
CA ARG A 100 3.01 -9.02 11.44
C ARG A 100 3.07 -7.51 11.45
N TYR A 101 2.40 -6.87 10.51
CA TYR A 101 2.29 -5.42 10.47
C TYR A 101 1.37 -4.96 11.59
N PRO A 102 1.81 -4.03 12.46
CA PRO A 102 1.00 -3.56 13.58
C PRO A 102 -0.24 -2.74 13.16
N ILE A 103 -0.22 -2.19 11.94
CA ILE A 103 -1.28 -1.32 11.41
C ILE A 103 -2.15 -2.04 10.37
N ALA A 104 -1.78 -3.25 9.93
CA ALA A 104 -2.50 -3.91 8.85
C ALA A 104 -3.87 -4.46 9.31
N ILE A 105 -4.90 -4.18 8.53
CA ILE A 105 -6.22 -4.79 8.66
C ILE A 105 -6.11 -6.21 8.11
N HIS A 106 -6.15 -7.21 8.98
CA HIS A 106 -6.01 -8.62 8.59
C HIS A 106 -7.30 -9.19 7.96
N LEU A 107 -7.47 -8.93 6.67
CA LEU A 107 -8.61 -9.42 5.88
C LEU A 107 -8.38 -10.85 5.36
N VAL A 108 -7.12 -11.22 5.14
CA VAL A 108 -6.71 -12.52 4.57
C VAL A 108 -5.75 -13.25 5.52
N LYS A 109 -5.91 -14.58 5.67
CA LYS A 109 -5.12 -15.47 6.56
C LYS A 109 -4.40 -16.59 5.80
#